data_AF-A0A433VUR1-F1
#
_entry.id   AF-A0A433VUR1-F1
#
_cell.length_a   1.000
_cell.length_b   1.000
_cell.length_c   1.000
_cell.angle_alpha   90.00
_cell.angle_beta   90.00
_cell.angle_gamma   90.00
#
_symmetry.space_group_name_H-M   'P 1'
#
loop_
_entity.id
_entity.type
_entity.pdbx_description
1 polymer ?
#
loop_
_entity_poly.entity_id
_entity_poly.type
_entity_poly.pdbx_seq_one_letter_code
_entity_poly.pdbx_strand_id
1 'polypeptide(L)'
;MVRDLEYDWQTLIENVADPSHVPFAHHGVQGNRNKAFPVPIKISTSTPDLIEATVERGFKTTITFEAPCRLEYAIPFGEGKQLGLITYCIPVSPGKSRIVALFARNFAPTLHKITPRWWKHIMERNQILDGDMVLLQTQEYLLKQNFESWKNAYKMPTSADRLVIEFRNWFDKYCQGKLPWEQVGIKPLENTSININRQEILNRYTQHTQNCSSCRGALKNI
;
A
#
# COMPACT_ATOMS: atom_id res chain seq x y z
N MET A 1 -4.17 4.53 10.77
CA MET A 1 -5.40 4.65 9.95
C MET A 1 -5.82 3.26 9.50
N VAL A 2 -7.12 3.01 9.39
CA VAL A 2 -7.68 1.77 8.81
C VAL A 2 -8.60 2.18 7.67
N ARG A 3 -8.49 1.57 6.49
CA ARG A 3 -9.39 1.86 5.36
C ARG A 3 -9.60 0.65 4.46
N ASP A 4 -10.84 0.43 4.05
CA ASP A 4 -11.20 -0.54 3.01
C ASP A 4 -11.00 0.05 1.62
N LEU A 5 -10.51 -0.79 0.71
CA LEU A 5 -10.04 -0.44 -0.63
C LEU A 5 -10.70 -1.34 -1.67
N GLU A 6 -10.96 -0.78 -2.84
CA GLU A 6 -11.71 -1.40 -3.94
C GLU A 6 -10.79 -2.07 -4.97
N TYR A 7 -9.69 -2.66 -4.47
CA TYR A 7 -8.74 -3.49 -5.21
C TYR A 7 -8.15 -4.57 -4.30
N ASP A 8 -7.63 -5.64 -4.90
CA ASP A 8 -7.20 -6.85 -4.24
C ASP A 8 -5.91 -6.65 -3.42
N TRP A 9 -5.69 -7.57 -2.49
CA TRP A 9 -4.56 -7.59 -1.56
C TRP A 9 -3.21 -7.60 -2.27
N GLN A 10 -3.05 -8.36 -3.36
CA GLN A 10 -1.78 -8.40 -4.12
C GLN A 10 -1.43 -7.02 -4.70
N THR A 11 -2.43 -6.34 -5.26
CA THR A 11 -2.31 -4.99 -5.84
C THR A 11 -1.94 -3.98 -4.73
N LEU A 12 -2.50 -4.15 -3.54
CA LEU A 12 -2.13 -3.35 -2.37
C LEU A 12 -0.67 -3.58 -1.94
N ILE A 13 -0.22 -4.84 -1.82
CA ILE A 13 1.17 -5.13 -1.44
C ILE A 13 2.14 -4.54 -2.45
N GLU A 14 1.88 -4.70 -3.76
CA GLU A 14 2.73 -4.12 -4.81
C GLU A 14 2.85 -2.61 -4.71
N ASN A 15 1.72 -1.91 -4.52
CA ASN A 15 1.73 -0.46 -4.36
C ASN A 15 2.54 -0.03 -3.15
N VAL A 16 2.40 -0.73 -2.02
CA VAL A 16 3.14 -0.39 -0.80
C VAL A 16 4.62 -0.79 -0.91
N ALA A 17 4.94 -1.83 -1.67
CA ALA A 17 6.31 -2.30 -1.91
C ALA A 17 7.12 -1.40 -2.87
N ASP A 18 6.45 -0.57 -3.68
CA ASP A 18 7.09 0.37 -4.59
C ASP A 18 7.08 1.80 -4.03
N PRO A 19 8.17 2.31 -3.43
CA PRO A 19 8.22 3.71 -3.01
C PRO A 19 8.45 4.69 -4.19
N SER A 20 8.73 4.21 -5.41
CA SER A 20 9.07 5.06 -6.55
C SER A 20 7.85 5.79 -7.14
N HIS A 21 6.63 5.26 -6.96
CA HIS A 21 5.41 5.95 -7.37
C HIS A 21 5.14 7.23 -6.56
N VAL A 22 5.68 7.34 -5.33
CA VAL A 22 5.29 8.37 -4.36
C VAL A 22 5.41 9.81 -4.90
N PRO A 23 6.52 10.23 -5.53
CA PRO A 23 6.64 11.57 -6.10
C PRO A 23 5.57 11.89 -7.17
N PHE A 24 5.07 10.86 -7.86
CA PHE A 24 4.19 11.00 -9.01
C PHE A 24 2.70 10.91 -8.62
N ALA A 25 2.29 9.82 -7.96
CA ALA A 25 0.89 9.59 -7.60
C ALA A 25 0.43 10.51 -6.46
N HIS A 26 1.32 10.83 -5.52
CA HIS A 26 1.01 11.66 -4.34
C HIS A 26 1.45 13.12 -4.49
N HIS A 27 1.62 13.59 -5.74
CA HIS A 27 2.09 14.94 -6.02
C HIS A 27 1.18 16.01 -5.39
N GLY A 28 1.77 16.92 -4.60
CA GLY A 28 1.04 17.99 -3.93
C GLY A 28 0.41 17.58 -2.59
N VAL A 29 0.52 16.31 -2.20
CA VAL A 29 0.11 15.80 -0.87
C VAL A 29 1.34 15.36 -0.08
N GLN A 30 1.84 14.15 -0.33
CA GLN A 30 3.04 13.60 0.32
C GLN A 30 4.27 13.59 -0.63
N GLY A 31 4.04 13.65 -1.94
CA GLY A 31 5.06 13.57 -2.98
C GLY A 31 5.28 14.88 -3.73
N ASN A 32 6.42 14.97 -4.40
CA ASN A 32 6.71 16.06 -5.34
C ASN A 32 7.47 15.51 -6.56
N ARG A 33 6.83 15.51 -7.74
CA ARG A 33 7.40 14.98 -8.99
C ARG A 33 8.70 15.66 -9.41
N ASN A 34 8.87 16.95 -9.08
CA ASN A 34 10.10 17.69 -9.37
C ASN A 34 11.27 17.26 -8.47
N LYS A 35 10.98 16.47 -7.44
CA LYS A 35 11.95 15.86 -6.53
C LYS A 35 12.01 14.34 -6.70
N ALA A 36 11.55 13.80 -7.84
CA ALA A 36 11.75 12.39 -8.16
C ALA A 36 13.25 12.10 -8.37
N PHE A 37 13.69 10.92 -7.97
CA PHE A 37 15.09 10.49 -8.06
C PHE A 37 15.14 8.95 -8.18
N PRO A 38 16.27 8.37 -8.63
CA PRO A 38 16.42 6.92 -8.73
C PRO A 38 16.25 6.22 -7.37
N VAL A 39 15.50 5.11 -7.34
CA VAL A 39 15.30 4.29 -6.13
C VAL A 39 15.96 2.92 -6.34
N PRO A 40 17.28 2.78 -6.11
CA PRO A 40 17.95 1.51 -6.32
C PRO A 40 17.64 0.54 -5.17
N ILE A 41 16.66 -0.34 -5.38
CA ILE A 41 16.32 -1.38 -4.40
C ILE A 41 17.31 -2.54 -4.50
N LYS A 42 17.75 -3.06 -3.36
CA LYS A 42 18.54 -4.30 -3.25
C LYS A 42 17.81 -5.27 -2.33
N ILE A 43 17.51 -6.47 -2.83
CA ILE A 43 16.97 -7.56 -2.01
C ILE A 43 18.12 -8.14 -1.18
N SER A 44 17.96 -8.17 0.15
CA SER A 44 18.93 -8.78 1.07
C SER A 44 18.50 -10.18 1.51
N THR A 45 17.20 -10.40 1.68
CA THR A 45 16.62 -11.68 2.11
C THR A 45 15.35 -11.97 1.32
N SER A 46 15.14 -13.23 0.94
CA SER A 46 13.87 -13.70 0.36
C SER A 46 13.62 -15.15 0.79
N THR A 47 12.66 -15.32 1.68
CA THR A 47 12.23 -16.60 2.27
C THR A 47 10.69 -16.70 2.18
N PRO A 48 10.08 -17.84 2.53
CA PRO A 48 8.63 -17.96 2.59
C PRO A 48 7.97 -16.95 3.55
N ASP A 49 8.65 -16.60 4.64
CA ASP A 49 8.08 -15.75 5.70
C ASP A 49 8.50 -14.28 5.61
N LEU A 50 9.61 -13.98 4.90
CA LEU A 50 10.22 -12.65 4.88
C LEU A 50 10.87 -12.33 3.52
N ILE A 51 10.52 -11.17 2.97
CA ILE A 51 11.32 -10.48 1.95
C ILE A 51 11.87 -9.21 2.60
N GLU A 52 13.18 -9.06 2.62
CA GLU A 52 13.84 -7.84 3.06
C GLU A 52 14.54 -7.19 1.87
N ALA A 53 14.32 -5.89 1.73
CA ALA A 53 14.97 -5.05 0.75
C ALA A 53 15.51 -3.78 1.39
N THR A 54 16.47 -3.16 0.72
CA THR A 54 17.16 -1.97 1.22
C THR A 54 17.26 -0.93 0.13
N VAL A 55 17.14 0.34 0.54
CA VAL A 55 17.32 1.52 -0.29
C VAL A 55 18.32 2.44 0.39
N GLU A 56 19.46 2.66 -0.26
CA GLU A 56 20.52 3.51 0.25
C GLU A 56 20.34 4.95 -0.25
N ARG A 57 19.88 5.85 0.61
CA ARG A 57 19.69 7.27 0.29
C ARG A 57 20.10 8.15 1.46
N GLY A 58 21.40 8.42 1.58
CA GLY A 58 21.99 9.08 2.75
C GLY A 58 21.99 8.13 3.95
N PHE A 59 20.80 7.80 4.46
CA PHE A 59 20.59 6.70 5.39
C PHE A 59 20.01 5.47 4.69
N LYS A 60 20.39 4.28 5.17
CA LYS A 60 19.87 3.00 4.67
C LYS A 60 18.45 2.80 5.18
N THR A 61 17.47 2.88 4.29
CA THR A 61 16.08 2.49 4.58
C THR A 61 15.96 0.98 4.37
N THR A 62 15.35 0.29 5.32
CA THR A 62 14.99 -1.13 5.18
C THR A 62 13.49 -1.23 4.93
N ILE A 63 13.11 -2.07 3.97
CA ILE A 63 11.73 -2.41 3.63
C ILE A 63 11.56 -3.91 3.87
N THR A 64 10.68 -4.29 4.77
CA THR A 64 10.38 -5.71 5.04
C THR A 64 8.95 -6.03 4.66
N PHE A 65 8.75 -7.08 3.88
CA PHE A 65 7.47 -7.77 3.75
C PHE A 65 7.54 -9.05 4.57
N GLU A 66 6.75 -9.10 5.63
CA GLU A 66 6.55 -10.28 6.46
C GLU A 66 5.20 -10.91 6.10
N ALA A 67 5.26 -12.13 5.58
CA ALA A 67 4.08 -12.84 5.13
C ALA A 67 3.11 -13.09 6.31
N PRO A 68 1.79 -13.04 6.08
CA PRO A 68 1.13 -12.80 4.79
C PRO A 68 0.72 -11.35 4.55
N CYS A 69 1.03 -10.39 5.42
CA CYS A 69 0.32 -9.10 5.37
C CYS A 69 1.07 -7.86 5.84
N ARG A 70 2.23 -8.01 6.48
CA ARG A 70 2.90 -6.87 7.11
C ARG A 70 3.96 -6.33 6.18
N LEU A 71 3.93 -5.04 5.89
CA LEU A 71 5.00 -4.34 5.19
C LEU A 71 5.46 -3.14 6.04
N GLU A 72 6.74 -3.09 6.36
CA GLU A 72 7.35 -2.04 7.16
C GLU A 72 8.46 -1.32 6.39
N TYR A 73 8.44 0.01 6.46
CA TYR A 73 9.59 0.86 6.15
C TYR A 73 10.24 1.31 7.45
N ALA A 74 11.49 0.92 7.68
CA ALA A 74 12.34 1.42 8.75
C ALA A 74 13.30 2.48 8.18
N ILE A 75 13.05 3.75 8.50
CA ILE A 75 13.76 4.90 7.93
C ILE A 75 14.59 5.58 9.04
N PRO A 76 15.93 5.52 8.99
CA PRO A 76 16.78 6.23 9.93
C PRO A 76 16.83 7.73 9.60
N PHE A 77 16.91 8.57 10.63
CA PHE A 77 17.04 10.04 10.53
C PHE A 77 18.34 10.56 11.16
N GLY A 78 19.32 9.68 11.43
CA GLY A 78 20.55 10.00 12.14
C GLY A 78 20.36 10.08 13.67
N GLU A 79 21.46 10.03 14.43
CA GLU A 79 21.45 10.20 15.90
C GLU A 79 20.48 9.26 16.64
N GLY A 80 20.30 8.02 16.15
CA GLY A 80 19.36 7.05 16.73
C GLY A 80 17.87 7.36 16.49
N LYS A 81 17.55 8.41 15.73
CA LYS A 81 16.16 8.74 15.37
C LYS A 81 15.66 7.84 14.25
N GLN A 82 14.44 7.34 14.40
CA GLN A 82 13.82 6.42 13.46
C GLN A 82 12.35 6.80 13.23
N LEU A 83 11.95 6.73 11.95
CA LEU A 83 10.58 6.79 11.49
C LEU A 83 10.22 5.42 10.90
N GLY A 84 9.06 4.91 11.29
CA GLY A 84 8.47 3.68 10.78
C GLY A 84 7.19 3.99 10.01
N LEU A 85 7.02 3.39 8.83
CA LEU A 85 5.70 3.20 8.23
C LEU A 85 5.40 1.71 8.28
N ILE A 86 4.52 1.31 9.18
CA ILE A 86 4.07 -0.08 9.33
C ILE A 86 2.69 -0.18 8.70
N THR A 87 2.52 -1.10 7.77
CA THR A 87 1.27 -1.36 7.10
C THR A 87 0.89 -2.82 7.24
N TYR A 88 -0.38 -3.09 7.53
CA TYR A 88 -0.96 -4.41 7.35
C TYR A 88 -1.94 -4.34 6.19
N CYS A 89 -1.71 -5.19 5.20
CA CYS A 89 -2.51 -5.34 4.00
C CYS A 89 -3.32 -6.61 4.15
N ILE A 90 -4.64 -6.48 4.24
CA ILE A 90 -5.53 -7.57 4.66
C ILE A 90 -6.54 -7.83 3.54
N PRO A 91 -6.68 -9.07 3.04
CA PRO A 91 -7.75 -9.41 2.09
C PRO A 91 -9.12 -9.33 2.78
N VAL A 92 -10.11 -8.71 2.12
CA VAL A 92 -11.48 -8.56 2.66
C VAL A 92 -12.47 -9.44 1.88
N SER A 93 -12.41 -9.35 0.56
CA SER A 93 -13.14 -10.19 -0.38
C SER A 93 -12.39 -10.16 -1.73
N PRO A 94 -12.70 -11.02 -2.71
CA PRO A 94 -12.10 -10.91 -4.04
C PRO A 94 -12.21 -9.48 -4.59
N GLY A 95 -11.09 -8.90 -5.02
CA GLY A 95 -11.03 -7.53 -5.51
C GLY A 95 -11.18 -6.43 -4.45
N LYS A 96 -11.16 -6.75 -3.15
CA LYS A 96 -11.18 -5.77 -2.06
C LYS A 96 -10.18 -6.11 -0.96
N SER A 97 -9.53 -5.09 -0.45
CA SER A 97 -8.53 -5.20 0.61
C SER A 97 -8.72 -4.13 1.67
N ARG A 98 -8.00 -4.27 2.78
CA ARG A 98 -7.97 -3.31 3.88
C ARG A 98 -6.53 -2.98 4.19
N ILE A 99 -6.24 -1.68 4.31
CA ILE A 99 -4.96 -1.20 4.84
C ILE A 99 -5.11 -0.75 6.29
N VAL A 100 -4.21 -1.22 7.15
CA VAL A 100 -3.98 -0.68 8.50
C VAL A 100 -2.59 -0.05 8.52
N ALA A 101 -2.51 1.28 8.47
CA ALA A 101 -1.24 2.00 8.41
C ALA A 101 -0.94 2.75 9.72
N LEU A 102 0.28 2.58 10.24
CA LEU A 102 0.81 3.26 11.42
C LEU A 102 2.11 3.97 11.04
N PHE A 103 2.14 5.28 11.26
CA PHE A 103 3.37 6.07 11.22
C PHE A 103 3.92 6.16 12.65
N ALA A 104 4.96 5.40 12.94
CA ALA A 104 5.64 5.38 14.23
C ALA A 104 6.91 6.23 14.18
N ARG A 105 7.26 6.91 15.28
CA ARG A 105 8.54 7.61 15.39
C ARG A 105 8.99 7.64 16.84
N ASN A 106 10.31 7.58 17.07
CA ASN A 106 10.90 7.67 18.40
C ASN A 106 11.33 9.10 18.79
N PHE A 107 11.03 10.10 17.95
CA PHE A 107 11.41 11.51 18.15
C PHE A 107 10.22 12.46 18.02
N ALA A 108 10.37 13.70 18.51
CA ALA A 108 9.33 14.73 18.52
C ALA A 108 7.95 14.25 19.06
N PRO A 109 7.88 13.63 20.26
CA PRO A 109 6.64 13.08 20.80
C PRO A 109 5.60 14.17 21.10
N THR A 110 6.02 15.37 21.50
CA THR A 110 5.12 16.49 21.82
C THR A 110 4.32 16.94 20.60
N LEU A 111 4.98 17.17 19.47
CA LEU A 111 4.31 17.52 18.20
C LEU A 111 3.33 16.43 17.76
N HIS A 112 3.65 15.16 18.03
CA HIS A 112 2.76 14.05 17.71
C HIS A 112 1.46 14.09 18.52
N LYS A 113 1.52 14.49 19.79
CA LYS A 113 0.37 14.56 20.70
C LYS A 113 -0.58 15.73 20.39
N ILE A 114 -0.06 16.85 19.87
CA ILE A 114 -0.86 18.06 19.64
C ILE A 114 -1.69 17.97 18.35
N THR A 115 -1.21 17.27 17.32
CA THR A 115 -1.98 17.16 16.07
C THR A 115 -3.15 16.19 16.22
N PRO A 116 -4.41 16.63 16.03
CA PRO A 116 -5.56 15.73 16.12
C PRO A 116 -5.47 14.60 15.09
N ARG A 117 -5.81 13.38 15.50
CA ARG A 117 -5.71 12.20 14.63
C ARG A 117 -6.56 12.34 13.36
N TRP A 118 -7.80 12.83 13.49
CA TRP A 118 -8.70 13.06 12.36
C TRP A 118 -8.13 14.06 11.35
N TRP A 119 -7.40 15.08 11.80
CA TRP A 119 -6.82 16.10 10.92
C TRP A 119 -5.84 15.46 9.94
N LYS A 120 -4.90 14.65 10.44
CA LYS A 120 -3.96 13.90 9.57
C LYS A 120 -4.68 12.94 8.63
N HIS A 121 -5.76 12.29 9.09
CA HIS A 121 -6.54 11.41 8.23
C HIS A 121 -7.19 12.18 7.08
N ILE A 122 -7.79 13.34 7.34
CA ILE A 122 -8.50 14.15 6.32
C ILE A 122 -7.52 14.83 5.37
N MET A 123 -6.48 15.48 5.92
CA MET A 123 -5.60 16.37 5.15
C MET A 123 -4.48 15.66 4.40
N GLU A 124 -4.22 14.39 4.69
CA GLU A 124 -3.09 13.68 4.10
C GLU A 124 -3.50 12.25 3.73
N ARG A 125 -3.85 11.41 4.71
CA ARG A 125 -3.94 9.96 4.50
C ARG A 125 -5.09 9.53 3.59
N ASN A 126 -6.28 10.15 3.72
CA ASN A 126 -7.39 9.86 2.82
C ASN A 126 -7.11 10.35 1.39
N GLN A 127 -6.42 11.48 1.23
CA GLN A 127 -6.09 12.02 -0.10
C GLN A 127 -5.12 11.11 -0.86
N ILE A 128 -4.08 10.62 -0.18
CA ILE A 128 -3.14 9.61 -0.70
C ILE A 128 -3.91 8.38 -1.20
N LEU A 129 -4.72 7.79 -0.32
CA LEU A 129 -5.44 6.55 -0.64
C LEU A 129 -6.52 6.76 -1.71
N ASP A 130 -7.09 7.96 -1.86
CA ASP A 130 -8.02 8.26 -2.95
C ASP A 130 -7.33 8.32 -4.31
N GLY A 131 -6.10 8.86 -4.36
CA GLY A 131 -5.30 8.91 -5.57
C GLY A 131 -4.96 7.50 -6.06
N ASP A 132 -4.51 6.65 -5.13
CA ASP A 132 -4.17 5.26 -5.42
C ASP A 132 -5.40 4.45 -5.80
N MET A 133 -6.55 4.65 -5.14
CA MET A 133 -7.77 3.85 -5.35
C MET A 133 -8.17 3.72 -6.82
N VAL A 134 -8.24 4.85 -7.52
CA VAL A 134 -8.70 4.88 -8.91
C VAL A 134 -7.65 4.26 -9.84
N LEU A 135 -6.37 4.54 -9.59
CA LEU A 135 -5.26 4.04 -10.39
C LEU A 135 -5.16 2.52 -10.26
N LEU A 136 -5.12 2.01 -9.04
CA LEU A 136 -4.86 0.60 -8.75
C LEU A 136 -6.03 -0.30 -9.12
N GLN A 137 -7.26 0.16 -8.92
CA GLN A 137 -8.43 -0.58 -9.42
C GLN A 137 -8.40 -0.73 -10.94
N THR A 138 -8.02 0.34 -11.65
CA THR A 138 -7.89 0.29 -13.11
C THR A 138 -6.75 -0.63 -13.53
N GLN A 139 -5.59 -0.54 -12.86
CA GLN A 139 -4.45 -1.43 -13.11
C GLN A 139 -4.82 -2.90 -12.90
N GLU A 140 -5.52 -3.23 -11.82
CA GLU A 140 -5.96 -4.58 -11.54
C GLU A 140 -6.97 -5.08 -12.58
N TYR A 141 -7.92 -4.24 -12.96
CA TYR A 141 -8.88 -4.58 -14.00
C TYR A 141 -8.17 -4.91 -15.31
N LEU A 142 -7.23 -4.06 -15.77
CA LEU A 142 -6.48 -4.28 -17.00
C LEU A 142 -5.61 -5.55 -16.93
N LEU A 143 -5.01 -5.83 -15.76
CA LEU A 143 -4.25 -7.06 -15.55
C LEU A 143 -5.14 -8.30 -15.65
N LYS A 144 -6.36 -8.26 -15.10
CA LYS A 144 -7.33 -9.37 -15.17
C LYS A 144 -7.90 -9.58 -16.58
N GLN A 145 -8.00 -8.53 -17.39
CA GLN A 145 -8.41 -8.64 -18.80
C GLN A 145 -7.30 -9.23 -19.68
N ASN A 146 -6.04 -9.14 -19.24
CA ASN A 146 -4.92 -9.73 -19.95
C ASN A 146 -4.77 -11.20 -19.54
N PHE A 147 -4.91 -12.12 -20.50
CA PHE A 147 -4.68 -13.55 -20.25
C PHE A 147 -3.20 -13.91 -20.08
N GLU A 148 -2.30 -12.94 -20.28
CA GLU A 148 -0.86 -13.13 -20.10
C GLU A 148 -0.43 -12.96 -18.64
N SER A 149 0.70 -13.59 -18.29
CA SER A 149 1.34 -13.44 -16.98
C SER A 149 1.69 -11.97 -16.69
N TRP A 150 1.72 -11.60 -15.40
CA TRP A 150 2.21 -10.28 -14.93
C TRP A 150 3.59 -9.92 -15.51
N LYS A 151 4.41 -10.94 -15.84
CA LYS A 151 5.73 -10.81 -16.47
C LYS A 151 5.69 -10.11 -17.84
N ASN A 152 4.59 -10.24 -18.56
CA ASN A 152 4.38 -9.62 -19.87
C ASN A 152 3.50 -8.38 -19.77
N ALA A 153 2.62 -8.31 -18.78
CA ALA A 153 1.72 -7.17 -18.57
C ALA A 153 2.46 -5.90 -18.13
N TYR A 154 3.54 -6.04 -17.35
CA TYR A 154 4.32 -4.90 -16.84
C TYR A 154 5.74 -4.86 -17.42
N LYS A 155 6.21 -3.65 -17.71
CA LYS A 155 7.63 -3.39 -17.98
C LYS A 155 8.27 -2.91 -16.69
N MET A 156 9.08 -3.77 -16.07
CA MET A 156 9.76 -3.52 -14.80
C MET A 156 11.29 -3.61 -14.96
N PRO A 157 11.92 -2.76 -15.78
CA PRO A 157 13.32 -2.94 -16.19
C PRO A 157 14.34 -2.39 -15.18
N THR A 158 13.90 -1.67 -14.13
CA THR A 158 14.79 -0.89 -13.28
C THR A 158 15.05 -1.55 -11.93
N SER A 159 16.06 -1.08 -11.21
CA SER A 159 16.31 -1.51 -9.84
C SER A 159 15.23 -1.04 -8.86
N ALA A 160 14.37 -0.09 -9.23
CA ALA A 160 13.23 0.33 -8.40
C ALA A 160 12.12 -0.74 -8.36
N ASP A 161 12.05 -1.60 -9.37
CA ASP A 161 10.99 -2.59 -9.49
C ASP A 161 11.28 -3.88 -8.71
N ARG A 162 12.50 -4.03 -8.16
CA ARG A 162 12.99 -5.32 -7.64
C ARG A 162 12.17 -5.90 -6.51
N LEU A 163 11.65 -5.08 -5.59
CA LEU A 163 10.82 -5.60 -4.50
C LEU A 163 9.45 -6.06 -5.00
N VAL A 164 8.87 -5.37 -5.99
CA VAL A 164 7.63 -5.80 -6.66
C VAL A 164 7.86 -7.13 -7.40
N ILE A 165 8.95 -7.23 -8.16
CA ILE A 165 9.33 -8.48 -8.85
C ILE A 165 9.52 -9.62 -7.85
N GLU A 166 10.25 -9.38 -6.76
CA GLU A 166 10.51 -10.39 -5.74
C GLU A 166 9.23 -10.85 -5.03
N PHE A 167 8.33 -9.91 -4.70
CA PHE A 167 7.02 -10.22 -4.14
C PHE A 167 6.17 -11.07 -5.11
N ARG A 168 6.12 -10.72 -6.40
CA ARG A 168 5.38 -11.48 -7.41
C ARG A 168 5.94 -12.90 -7.56
N ASN A 169 7.27 -13.05 -7.61
CA ASN A 169 7.92 -14.35 -7.63
C ASN A 169 7.63 -15.17 -6.37
N TRP A 170 7.65 -14.54 -5.19
CA TRP A 170 7.28 -15.17 -3.93
C TRP A 170 5.83 -15.66 -3.95
N PHE A 171 4.90 -14.84 -4.44
CA PHE A 171 3.48 -15.17 -4.52
C PHE A 171 3.20 -16.32 -5.50
N ASP A 172 3.87 -16.32 -6.66
CA ASP A 172 3.80 -17.43 -7.62
C ASP A 172 4.35 -18.72 -6.99
N LYS A 173 5.51 -18.65 -6.32
CA LYS A 173 6.21 -19.81 -5.77
C LYS A 173 5.52 -20.44 -4.57
N TYR A 174 5.07 -19.64 -3.60
CA TYR A 174 4.58 -20.13 -2.32
C TYR A 174 3.04 -20.11 -2.21
N CYS A 175 2.35 -19.33 -3.05
CA CYS A 175 0.90 -19.22 -3.05
C CYS A 175 0.25 -19.66 -4.38
N GLN A 176 1.04 -20.18 -5.33
CA GLN A 176 0.55 -20.58 -6.66
C GLN A 176 -0.14 -19.43 -7.40
N GLY A 177 0.27 -18.18 -7.12
CA GLY A 177 -0.29 -16.98 -7.74
C GLY A 177 -1.75 -16.69 -7.38
N LYS A 178 -2.31 -17.32 -6.34
CA LYS A 178 -3.71 -17.13 -5.94
C LYS A 178 -3.91 -17.05 -4.43
N LEU A 179 -4.87 -16.21 -4.03
CA LEU A 179 -5.39 -16.23 -2.67
C LEU A 179 -6.30 -17.45 -2.46
N PRO A 180 -6.29 -18.08 -1.27
CA PRO A 180 -7.03 -19.31 -1.00
C PRO A 180 -8.53 -19.09 -0.74
N TRP A 181 -9.20 -18.28 -1.57
CA TRP A 181 -10.62 -17.96 -1.41
C TRP A 181 -11.53 -19.20 -1.37
N GLU A 182 -11.19 -20.23 -2.16
CA GLU A 182 -11.92 -21.50 -2.20
C GLU A 182 -11.90 -22.24 -0.85
N GLN A 183 -10.81 -22.10 -0.07
CA GLN A 183 -10.68 -22.74 1.26
C GLN A 183 -11.63 -22.13 2.29
N VAL A 184 -12.09 -20.90 2.05
CA VAL A 184 -13.09 -20.20 2.88
C VAL A 184 -14.46 -20.13 2.20
N GLY A 185 -14.70 -20.96 1.18
CA GLY A 185 -15.99 -21.07 0.50
C GLY A 185 -16.35 -19.91 -0.43
N ILE A 186 -15.40 -19.03 -0.73
CA ILE A 186 -15.60 -17.90 -1.65
C ILE A 186 -15.13 -18.32 -3.04
N LYS A 187 -16.02 -18.26 -4.03
CA LYS A 187 -15.67 -18.42 -5.45
C LYS A 187 -15.45 -17.04 -6.06
N PRO A 188 -14.22 -16.68 -6.45
CA PRO A 188 -13.97 -15.42 -7.14
C PRO A 188 -14.78 -15.36 -8.45
N LEU A 189 -15.39 -14.22 -8.74
CA LEU A 189 -16.08 -14.01 -10.01
C LEU A 189 -15.04 -13.97 -11.13
N GLU A 190 -15.19 -14.82 -12.15
CA GLU A 190 -14.30 -14.89 -13.30
C GLU A 190 -14.28 -13.59 -14.12
N ASN A 191 -15.41 -12.85 -14.14
CA ASN A 191 -15.55 -11.57 -14.81
C ASN A 191 -15.83 -10.46 -13.80
N THR A 192 -14.79 -9.74 -13.38
CA THR A 192 -14.97 -8.52 -12.58
C THR A 192 -15.13 -7.33 -13.52
N SER A 193 -16.34 -6.78 -13.62
CA SER A 193 -16.55 -5.47 -14.25
C SER A 193 -15.87 -4.40 -13.41
N ILE A 194 -15.10 -3.50 -14.04
CA ILE A 194 -14.57 -2.34 -13.35
C ILE A 194 -15.71 -1.49 -12.79
N ASN A 195 -15.64 -1.14 -11.51
CA ASN A 195 -16.54 -0.13 -10.97
C ASN A 195 -16.05 1.23 -11.50
N ILE A 196 -16.86 1.92 -12.29
CA ILE A 196 -16.56 3.27 -12.80
C ILE A 196 -17.23 4.36 -11.95
N ASN A 197 -18.08 3.98 -10.99
CA ASN A 197 -18.77 4.92 -10.13
C ASN A 197 -17.81 5.47 -9.07
N ARG A 198 -17.22 6.63 -9.36
CA ARG A 198 -16.31 7.32 -8.45
C ARG A 198 -16.89 7.58 -7.06
N GLN A 199 -18.21 7.76 -6.93
CA GLN A 199 -18.84 7.99 -5.63
C GLN A 199 -18.79 6.74 -4.73
N GLU A 200 -18.88 5.56 -5.33
CA GLU A 200 -18.75 4.29 -4.62
C GLU A 200 -17.28 3.99 -4.31
N ILE A 201 -16.40 4.13 -5.30
CA ILE A 201 -14.96 3.84 -5.18
C ILE A 201 -14.29 4.73 -4.14
N LEU A 202 -14.71 5.99 -4.03
CA LEU A 202 -14.15 6.98 -3.11
C LEU A 202 -15.05 7.24 -1.90
N ASN A 203 -15.91 6.28 -1.53
CA ASN A 203 -16.80 6.41 -0.38
C ASN A 203 -16.02 6.31 0.96
N ARG A 204 -15.37 7.41 1.33
CA ARG A 204 -14.61 7.55 2.59
C ARG A 204 -15.48 7.30 3.83
N TYR A 205 -16.80 7.50 3.74
CA TYR A 205 -17.67 7.28 4.88
C TYR A 205 -17.69 5.80 5.25
N THR A 206 -18.03 4.95 4.28
CA THR A 206 -18.15 3.51 4.50
C THR A 206 -16.79 2.84 4.70
N GLN A 207 -15.78 3.28 3.94
CA GLN A 207 -14.43 2.72 3.94
C GLN A 207 -13.62 3.07 5.19
N HIS A 208 -13.92 4.19 5.87
CA HIS A 208 -13.11 4.68 7.00
C HIS A 208 -13.93 5.38 8.09
N THR A 209 -14.70 6.41 7.74
CA THR A 209 -15.21 7.40 8.71
C THR A 209 -16.14 6.77 9.74
N GLN A 210 -17.08 5.92 9.32
CA GLN A 210 -18.02 5.27 10.24
C GLN A 210 -17.32 4.39 11.30
N ASN A 211 -16.16 3.83 10.95
CA ASN A 211 -15.37 2.92 11.78
C ASN A 211 -14.27 3.63 12.57
N CYS A 212 -13.91 4.88 12.23
CA CYS A 212 -12.88 5.64 12.93
C CYS A 212 -13.50 6.57 13.97
N SER A 213 -13.32 6.27 15.26
CA SER A 213 -13.87 7.10 16.35
C SER A 213 -13.48 8.58 16.28
N SER A 214 -12.27 8.88 15.79
CA SER A 214 -11.81 10.27 15.69
C SER A 214 -12.45 11.01 14.52
N CYS A 215 -12.57 10.38 13.34
CA CYS A 215 -13.19 11.03 12.18
C CYS A 215 -14.71 11.08 12.32
N ARG A 216 -15.34 10.04 12.89
CA ARG A 216 -16.76 10.04 13.26
C ARG A 216 -17.07 11.14 14.27
N GLY A 217 -16.21 11.33 15.28
CA GLY A 217 -16.34 12.42 16.24
C GLY A 217 -16.24 13.79 15.57
N ALA A 218 -15.28 13.97 14.66
CA ALA A 218 -15.14 15.22 13.90
C ALA A 218 -16.36 15.49 13.01
N LEU A 219 -16.88 14.48 12.30
CA LEU A 219 -18.06 14.60 11.43
C LEU A 219 -19.33 15.00 12.20
N LYS A 220 -19.49 14.57 13.45
CA LYS A 220 -20.64 14.93 14.29
C LYS A 220 -20.66 16.41 14.73
N ASN A 221 -19.53 17.10 14.62
CA ASN A 221 -19.38 18.49 15.07
C ASN A 221 -19.41 19.49 13.89
N ILE A 222 -19.84 19.04 12.71
CA ILE A 222 -20.09 19.84 11.51
C ILE A 222 -21.58 19.74 11.22
#